data_AF-A0A955QJJ5-F1
#
_entry.id   AF-A0A955QJJ5-F1
#
_cell.length_a   1.000
_cell.length_b   1.000
_cell.length_c   1.000
_cell.angle_alpha   90.00
_cell.angle_beta   90.00
_cell.angle_gamma   90.00
#
_symmetry.space_group_name_H-M   'P 1'
#
loop_
_entity.id
_entity.type
_entity.pdbx_description
1 polymer ?
#
loop_
_entity_poly.entity_id
_entity_poly.type
_entity_poly.pdbx_seq_one_letter_code
_entity_poly.pdbx_strand_id
1 'polypeptide(L)' 'MPVSPHTPSTQISLLSLLKEHFGFTAFRPLQEAIIRDVLAGRDVLALLPTGGGKSLCFQLPA' A
#
# COMPACT_ATOMS: atom_id res chain seq x y z
N MET A 1 29.55 8.07 26.89
CA MET A 1 29.11 7.68 25.54
C MET A 1 28.94 6.16 25.54
N PRO A 2 27.80 5.65 25.06
CA PRO A 2 27.72 5.20 23.68
C PRO A 2 26.51 5.81 22.95
N VAL A 3 26.72 6.26 21.72
CA VAL A 3 25.64 6.68 20.83
C VAL A 3 25.08 5.44 20.15
N SER A 4 23.82 5.09 20.44
CA SER A 4 23.11 4.03 19.73
C SER A 4 22.95 4.43 18.26
N PRO A 5 23.22 3.56 17.29
CA PRO A 5 22.89 3.83 15.90
C PRO A 5 21.37 3.76 15.78
N HIS A 6 20.71 4.91 15.65
CA HIS A 6 19.34 4.97 15.16
C HIS A 6 19.39 4.48 13.71
N THR A 7 19.06 3.21 13.50
CA THR A 7 18.86 2.64 12.18
C THR A 7 17.87 3.53 11.44
N PRO A 8 18.18 4.07 10.26
CA PRO A 8 17.15 4.64 9.41
C PRO A 8 16.31 3.44 8.93
N SER A 9 15.27 3.09 9.67
CA SER A 9 14.22 2.22 9.17
C SER A 9 13.55 2.98 8.04
N THR A 10 14.00 2.75 6.81
CA THR A 10 13.39 3.30 5.58
C THR A 10 11.96 2.78 5.53
N GLN A 11 11.03 3.52 6.14
CA GLN A 11 9.62 3.18 6.15
C GLN A 11 9.09 3.52 4.76
N ILE A 12 9.10 2.55 3.86
CA ILE A 12 8.59 2.70 2.50
C ILE A 12 7.09 2.97 2.61
N SER A 13 6.63 4.10 2.07
CA SER A 13 5.21 4.46 2.08
C SER A 13 4.46 3.72 0.97
N LEU A 14 3.16 3.43 1.17
CA LEU A 14 2.31 2.84 0.13
C LEU A 14 2.27 3.68 -1.16
N LEU A 15 2.33 5.01 -1.03
CA LEU A 15 2.41 5.91 -2.19
C LEU A 15 3.75 5.79 -2.93
N SER A 16 4.85 5.53 -2.22
CA SER A 16 6.16 5.28 -2.82
C SER A 16 6.12 4.00 -3.68
N LEU A 17 5.60 2.90 -3.13
CA LEU A 17 5.45 1.64 -3.86
C LEU A 17 4.48 1.77 -5.04
N LEU A 18 3.37 2.49 -4.85
CA LEU A 18 2.41 2.77 -5.90
C LEU A 18 3.08 3.48 -7.09
N LYS A 19 3.91 4.48 -6.79
CA LYS A 19 4.64 5.23 -7.81
C LYS A 19 5.73 4.37 -8.47
N GLU A 20 6.48 3.61 -7.69
CA GLU A 20 7.60 2.80 -8.17
C GLU A 20 7.16 1.66 -9.08
N HIS A 21 6.11 0.92 -8.70
CA HIS A 21 5.67 -0.27 -9.42
C HIS A 21 4.57 0.00 -10.44
N PHE A 22 3.70 0.99 -10.21
CA PHE A 22 2.53 1.25 -11.05
C PHE A 22 2.55 2.64 -11.71
N GLY A 23 3.48 3.52 -11.34
CA GLY A 23 3.58 4.88 -11.91
C GLY A 23 2.47 5.85 -11.48
N PHE A 24 1.61 5.46 -10.53
CA PHE A 24 0.53 6.33 -10.04
C PHE A 24 1.01 7.19 -8.87
N THR A 25 0.53 8.43 -8.83
CA THR A 25 0.87 9.39 -7.77
C THR A 25 -0.18 9.46 -6.65
N ALA A 26 -1.34 8.84 -6.85
CA ALA A 26 -2.43 8.80 -5.89
C ALA A 26 -3.28 7.53 -6.06
N PHE A 27 -3.86 7.08 -4.96
CA PHE A 27 -4.85 6.00 -4.96
C PHE A 27 -6.19 6.51 -5.50
N ARG A 28 -6.93 5.63 -6.19
CA ARG A 28 -8.34 5.86 -6.46
C ARG A 28 -9.16 5.66 -5.17
N PRO A 29 -10.41 6.15 -5.10
CA PRO A 29 -11.25 5.94 -3.93
C PRO A 29 -11.27 4.48 -3.47
N LEU A 30 -11.25 4.28 -2.16
CA LEU A 30 -11.26 3.00 -1.46
C LEU A 30 -10.01 2.12 -1.61
N GLN A 31 -9.14 2.30 -2.62
CA GLN A 31 -7.98 1.43 -2.83
C GLN A 31 -7.03 1.43 -1.63
N GLU A 32 -6.70 2.61 -1.10
CA GLU A 32 -5.80 2.72 0.05
C GLU A 32 -6.38 2.04 1.30
N ALA A 33 -7.68 2.23 1.56
CA ALA A 33 -8.37 1.60 2.68
C ALA A 33 -8.36 0.07 2.56
N ILE A 34 -8.69 -0.47 1.37
CA ILE A 34 -8.65 -1.91 1.10
C ILE A 34 -7.25 -2.47 1.37
N ILE A 35 -6.20 -1.82 0.86
CA ILE A 35 -4.81 -2.27 1.02
C ILE A 35 -4.40 -2.25 2.50
N ARG A 36 -4.76 -1.19 3.23
CA ARG A 36 -4.49 -1.09 4.68
C ARG A 36 -5.21 -2.17 5.48
N ASP A 37 -6.45 -2.49 5.10
CA ASP A 37 -7.23 -3.55 5.75
C ASP A 37 -6.59 -4.93 5.51
N VAL A 38 -6.14 -5.20 4.27
CA VAL A 38 -5.41 -6.43 3.92
C VAL A 38 -4.09 -6.53 4.68
N LEU A 39 -3.29 -5.45 4.73
CA LEU A 39 -2.03 -5.42 5.47
C LEU A 39 -2.22 -5.55 6.99
N ALA A 40 -3.39 -5.16 7.50
CA ALA A 40 -3.77 -5.37 8.89
C ALA A 40 -4.27 -6.81 9.17
N GLY A 41 -4.25 -7.70 8.17
CA GLY A 41 -4.70 -9.08 8.30
C GLY A 41 -6.22 -9.22 8.46
N ARG A 42 -7.01 -8.23 8.03
CA ARG A 42 -8.47 -8.29 8.07
C ARG A 42 -9.02 -8.97 6.83
N ASP A 43 -10.13 -9.68 6.99
CA ASP A 43 -10.91 -10.17 5.85
C ASP A 43 -11.58 -9.00 5.11
N VAL A 44 -11.36 -8.91 3.80
CA VAL A 44 -11.87 -7.81 2.97
C VAL A 44 -12.65 -8.33 1.77
N LEU A 45 -13.89 -7.88 1.62
CA LEU A 45 -14.68 -8.05 0.40
C LEU A 45 -14.69 -6.73 -0.39
N ALA A 46 -13.88 -6.64 -1.44
CA ALA A 46 -13.80 -5.46 -2.30
C ALA A 46 -14.70 -5.58 -3.55
N LEU A 47 -15.76 -4.78 -3.63
CA LEU A 47 -16.60 -4.63 -4.82
C LEU A 47 -16.19 -3.37 -5.60
N LEU A 48 -15.52 -3.57 -6.73
CA LEU A 48 -15.01 -2.51 -7.57
C LEU A 48 -15.48 -2.74 -9.02
N PRO A 49 -15.79 -1.67 -9.78
CA PRO A 49 -16.15 -1.81 -11.20
C PRO A 49 -14.97 -2.34 -12.01
N THR A 50 -15.23 -2.88 -13.20
CA THR A 50 -14.18 -3.22 -14.16
C THR A 50 -13.33 -1.98 -14.47
N GLY A 51 -12.00 -2.12 -14.46
CA GLY A 51 -11.08 -0.97 -14.56
C GLY A 51 -10.95 -0.15 -13.27
N GLY A 52 -11.60 -0.54 -12.17
CA GLY A 52 -11.51 0.08 -10.84
C GLY A 52 -10.16 -0.09 -10.14
N GLY A 53 -9.23 -0.84 -10.72
CA GLY A 53 -7.93 -1.14 -10.11
C GLY A 53 -8.01 -2.19 -9.00
N LYS A 54 -8.96 -3.13 -9.09
CA LYS A 54 -9.07 -4.25 -8.14
C LYS A 54 -7.77 -5.06 -8.03
N SER A 55 -7.08 -5.31 -9.16
CA SER A 55 -5.81 -6.04 -9.17
C SER A 55 -4.71 -5.35 -8.35
N LEU A 56 -4.64 -4.02 -8.39
CA LEU A 56 -3.68 -3.23 -7.62
C LEU A 56 -3.85 -3.46 -6.11
N CYS A 57 -5.09 -3.56 -5.64
CA CYS A 57 -5.41 -3.76 -4.22
C CYS A 57 -4.91 -5.11 -3.68
N PHE A 58 -4.66 -6.10 -4.54
CA PHE A 58 -4.08 -7.40 -4.16
C PHE A 58 -2.58 -7.51 -4.45
N GLN A 59 -2.07 -6.77 -5.44
CA GLN A 59 -0.66 -6.84 -5.86
C GLN A 59 0.26 -5.95 -5.03
N LEU A 60 -0.18 -4.75 -4.65
CA LEU A 60 0.65 -3.83 -3.87
C LEU A 60 1.02 -4.35 -2.46
N PRO A 61 0.14 -5.07 -1.73
CA PRO A 61 0.49 -5.61 -0.40
C PRO A 61 1.25 -6.95 -0.43
N ALA A 62 1.47 -7.58 -1.59
CA ALA A 62 2.14 -8.89 -1.75
C ALA A 62 3.65 -8.74 -2.00
#